data_AF-A0A386C7N0-F1
#
_entry.id   AF-A0A386C7N0-F1
#
_cell.length_a   1.000
_cell.length_b   1.000
_cell.length_c   1.000
_cell.angle_alpha   90.00
_cell.angle_beta   90.00
_cell.angle_gamma   90.00
#
_symmetry.space_group_name_H-M   'P 1'
#
loop_
_entity.id
_entity.type
_entity.pdbx_description
1 polymer ?
#
loop_
_entity_poly.entity_id
_entity_poly.type
_entity_poly.pdbx_seq_one_letter_code
_entity_poly.pdbx_strand_id
1 'polypeptide(L)' 'MATIHANSAEKALHRFANLVTRSHPQSTFSDTEAEIAEAVDFVVHVERQPGRRVIREVLALRGYDRDAKRFLWICLRG' A
#
# COMPACT_ATOMS: atom_id res chain seq x y z
N MET A 1 5.63 3.07 -11.89
CA MET A 1 4.18 2.85 -11.64
C MET A 1 3.88 1.37 -11.77
N ALA A 2 3.10 0.81 -10.85
CA ALA A 2 2.71 -0.60 -10.84
C ALA A 2 1.23 -0.74 -10.48
N THR A 3 0.63 -1.89 -10.82
CA THR A 3 -0.77 -2.19 -10.48
C THR A 3 -0.85 -3.48 -9.69
N ILE A 4 -1.65 -3.50 -8.63
CA ILE A 4 -1.87 -4.67 -7.80
C ILE A 4 -3.36 -4.79 -7.50
N HIS A 5 -3.87 -6.03 -7.49
CA HIS A 5 -5.26 -6.27 -7.14
C HIS A 5 -5.45 -6.23 -5.62
N ALA A 6 -6.29 -5.32 -5.14
CA ALA A 6 -6.65 -5.20 -3.74
C ALA A 6 -8.02 -4.50 -3.58
N ASN A 7 -8.68 -4.73 -2.44
CA ASN A 7 -9.99 -4.16 -2.13
C ASN A 7 -9.92 -2.83 -1.37
N SER A 8 -8.71 -2.36 -1.07
CA SER A 8 -8.41 -1.03 -0.52
C SER A 8 -6.95 -0.68 -0.82
N ALA A 9 -6.61 0.60 -0.72
CA ALA A 9 -5.24 1.07 -0.86
C ALA A 9 -4.32 0.49 0.23
N GLU A 10 -4.79 0.42 1.47
CA GLU A 10 -4.03 -0.19 2.57
C GLU A 10 -3.79 -1.70 2.34
N LYS A 11 -4.81 -2.44 1.89
CA LYS A 11 -4.66 -3.87 1.55
C LYS A 11 -3.69 -4.09 0.39
N ALA A 12 -3.54 -3.11 -0.50
CA ALA A 12 -2.55 -3.16 -1.57
C ALA A 12 -1.12 -3.13 -1.02
N LEU A 13 -0.84 -2.30 0.00
CA LEU A 13 0.47 -2.21 0.65
C LEU A 13 0.86 -3.53 1.33
N HIS A 14 -0.03 -4.10 2.14
CA HIS A 14 0.25 -5.39 2.78
C HIS A 14 0.41 -6.52 1.76
N ARG A 15 -0.36 -6.51 0.66
CA ARG A 15 -0.18 -7.49 -0.41
C ARG A 15 1.17 -7.30 -1.10
N PHE A 16 1.62 -6.06 -1.30
CA PHE A 16 2.93 -5.77 -1.87
C PHE A 16 4.05 -6.28 -0.96
N ALA A 17 3.98 -6.02 0.35
CA ALA A 17 4.93 -6.55 1.33
C ALA A 17 4.99 -8.09 1.31
N ASN A 18 3.83 -8.75 1.22
CA ASN A 18 3.75 -10.21 1.08
C ASN A 18 4.40 -10.72 -0.21
N LEU A 19 4.25 -10.02 -1.34
CA LEU A 19 4.88 -10.40 -2.60
C LEU A 19 6.41 -10.25 -2.53
N VAL A 20 6.90 -9.13 -1.97
CA VAL A 20 8.34 -8.88 -1.79
C VAL A 20 8.96 -9.91 -0.87
N THR A 21 8.36 -10.16 0.31
CA THR A 21 8.87 -11.13 1.29
C THR A 21 9.00 -12.54 0.70
N ARG A 22 8.04 -12.97 -0.16
CA ARG A 22 8.12 -14.27 -0.83
C ARG A 22 9.26 -14.38 -1.84
N SER A 23 9.62 -13.25 -2.46
CA SER A 23 10.74 -13.19 -3.42
C SER A 23 12.11 -13.01 -2.75
N HIS A 24 12.15 -12.43 -1.55
CA HIS A 24 13.37 -12.09 -0.81
C HIS A 24 13.23 -12.50 0.67
N PRO A 25 13.37 -13.80 1.00
CA PRO A 25 13.03 -14.34 2.32
C PRO A 25 14.00 -13.95 3.44
N GLN A 26 15.09 -13.23 3.14
CA GLN A 26 16.10 -12.81 4.13
C GLN A 26 15.70 -11.53 4.88
N SER A 27 14.78 -10.72 4.34
CA SER A 27 14.28 -9.51 5.00
C SER A 27 13.13 -9.86 5.95
N THR A 28 13.06 -9.19 7.10
CA THR A 28 11.88 -9.31 7.95
C THR A 28 10.68 -8.64 7.29
N PHE A 29 9.47 -9.03 7.68
CA PHE A 29 8.25 -8.42 7.16
C PHE A 29 8.18 -6.91 7.50
N SER A 30 8.64 -6.52 8.70
CA SER A 30 8.68 -5.12 9.15
C SER A 30 9.68 -4.29 8.35
N ASP A 31 10.84 -4.86 8.00
CA ASP A 31 11.83 -4.15 7.16
C ASP A 31 11.29 -3.94 5.74
N THR A 32 10.63 -4.96 5.19
CA THR A 32 9.97 -4.85 3.89
C THR A 32 8.89 -3.77 3.89
N GLU A 33 8.05 -3.70 4.92
CA GLU A 33 7.00 -2.66 5.01
C GLU A 33 7.59 -1.26 5.18
N ALA A 34 8.68 -1.12 5.94
CA ALA A 34 9.37 0.16 6.08
C ALA A 34 10.01 0.64 4.77
N GLU A 35 10.68 -0.24 4.03
CA GLU A 35 11.23 0.08 2.71
C GLU A 35 10.14 0.46 1.70
N ILE A 36 9.01 -0.26 1.72
CA ILE A 36 7.85 0.10 0.89
C ILE A 36 7.33 1.49 1.24
N ALA A 37 7.28 1.84 2.53
CA ALA A 37 6.79 3.15 2.97
C ALA A 37 7.72 4.31 2.59
N GLU A 38 9.01 4.03 2.38
CA GLU A 38 9.98 4.99 1.85
C GLU A 38 9.92 5.08 0.31
N ALA A 39 9.69 3.96 -0.38
CA ALA A 39 9.72 3.89 -1.83
C ALA A 39 8.41 4.25 -2.55
N VAL A 40 7.27 4.21 -1.83
CA VAL A 40 5.94 4.44 -2.41
C VAL A 40 5.36 5.77 -1.91
N ASP A 41 5.22 6.74 -2.80
CA ASP A 41 4.59 8.02 -2.45
C ASP A 41 3.06 7.92 -2.31
N PHE A 42 2.41 7.24 -3.28
CA PHE A 42 0.97 7.19 -3.39
C PHE A 42 0.43 5.80 -3.72
N VAL A 43 -0.72 5.48 -3.14
CA VAL A 43 -1.55 4.34 -3.53
C VAL A 43 -2.94 4.82 -3.90
N VAL A 44 -3.31 4.61 -5.16
CA VAL A 44 -4.63 4.96 -5.70
C VAL A 44 -5.46 3.71 -5.84
N HIS A 45 -6.54 3.61 -5.05
CA HIS A 45 -7.49 2.50 -5.19
C HIS A 45 -8.64 2.91 -6.10
N VAL A 46 -8.75 2.20 -7.22
CA VAL A 46 -9.80 2.40 -8.24
C VAL A 46 -10.84 1.31 -8.10
N GLU A 47 -12.07 1.71 -7.75
CA GLU A 47 -13.22 0.82 -7.66
C GLU A 47 -13.98 0.77 -9.00
N ARG A 48 -14.39 -0.43 -9.39
CA ARG A 48 -15.32 -0.62 -10.52
C ARG A 48 -16.74 -0.56 -9.99
N GLN A 49 -17.52 0.38 -10.50
CA GLN A 49 -18.95 0.49 -10.28
C GLN A 49 -19.69 0.19 -11.59
N PRO A 50 -20.99 -0.12 -11.58
CA PRO A 50 -21.76 -0.31 -12.81
C PRO A 50 -21.58 0.88 -13.76
N GLY A 51 -21.02 0.62 -14.95
CA GLY A 51 -20.81 1.62 -16.01
C GLY A 51 -19.68 2.62 -15.79
N ARG A 52 -18.93 2.58 -14.68
CA ARG A 52 -17.85 3.55 -14.42
C ARG A 52 -16.73 3.02 -13.53
N ARG A 53 -15.60 3.72 -13.54
CA ARG A 53 -14.52 3.56 -12.56
C ARG A 53 -14.43 4.81 -11.72
N VAL A 54 -14.25 4.65 -10.42
CA VAL A 54 -14.10 5.77 -9.50
C VAL A 54 -12.83 5.58 -8.69
N ILE A 55 -12.15 6.68 -8.38
CA ILE A 55 -11.11 6.67 -7.36
C ILE A 55 -11.84 6.61 -6.03
N ARG A 56 -11.71 5.48 -5.32
CA ARG A 56 -12.38 5.27 -4.03
C ARG A 56 -11.61 5.95 -2.89
N GLU A 57 -10.28 5.89 -2.97
CA GLU A 57 -9.36 6.49 -2.00
C GLU A 57 -7.99 6.68 -2.65
N VAL A 58 -7.28 7.70 -2.18
CA VAL A 58 -5.85 7.89 -2.44
C VAL A 58 -5.15 8.00 -1.10
N LEU A 59 -4.17 7.14 -0.86
CA LEU A 59 -3.28 7.27 0.29
C LEU A 59 -2.00 7.95 -0.15
N ALA A 60 -1.60 9.00 0.56
CA ALA A 60 -0.26 9.55 0.49
C ALA A 60 0.54 9.02 1.68
N LEU A 61 1.57 8.23 1.44
CA LEU A 61 2.37 7.62 2.50
C LEU A 61 3.28 8.66 3.14
N ARG A 62 3.51 8.46 4.44
CA ARG A 62 4.34 9.31 5.30
C ARG A 62 5.46 8.56 6.00
N GLY A 63 5.46 7.23 5.90
CA GLY A 63 6.44 6.36 6.53
C GLY A 63 5.80 5.12 7.14
N TYR A 64 6.53 4.46 8.03
CA TYR A 64 6.10 3.26 8.73
C TYR A 64 6.45 3.38 10.21
N ASP A 65 5.48 3.08 11.08
CA ASP A 65 5.66 3.02 12.52
C ASP A 65 6.04 1.58 12.88
N ARG A 66 7.31 1.37 13.25
CA ARG A 66 7.86 0.03 13.57
C ARG A 66 7.34 -0.52 14.88
N ASP A 67 7.00 0.34 15.83
CA ASP A 67 6.48 -0.07 17.13
C ASP A 67 5.03 -0.52 17.01
N ALA A 68 4.20 0.29 16.32
CA ALA A 68 2.81 -0.04 16.04
C ALA A 68 2.60 -0.99 14.85
N LYS A 69 3.67 -1.32 14.11
CA LYS A 69 3.69 -2.18 12.91
C LYS A 69 2.63 -1.79 11.88
N ARG A 70 2.63 -0.50 11.50
CA ARG A 70 1.63 0.05 10.58
C ARG A 70 2.20 1.12 9.66
N PHE A 71 1.63 1.20 8.46
CA PHE A 71 1.88 2.32 7.57
C PHE A 71 1.31 3.61 8.14
N LEU A 72 2.06 4.70 7.99
CA LEU A 72 1.61 6.06 8.25
C LEU A 72 1.22 6.69 6.92
N TRP A 73 0.01 7.21 6.85
CA TRP A 73 -0.52 7.81 5.63
C TRP A 73 -1.58 8.86 5.94
N ILE A 74 -1.83 9.73 4.97
CA ILE A 74 -3.03 10.56 4.93
C ILE A 74 -3.94 10.08 3.80
N CYS A 75 -5.24 9.97 4.08
CA CYS A 75 -6.24 9.65 3.06
C CYS A 75 -6.73 10.94 2.43
N LEU A 76 -6.51 11.09 1.13
CA LEU A 76 -7.05 12.16 0.32
C LEU A 76 -8.41 11.68 -0.20
N ARG A 77 -9.49 12.18 0.39
CA ARG A 77 -10.85 11.99 -0.12
C ARG A 77 -11.23 13.23 -0.93
N GLY A 78 -11.69 13.00 -2.16
CA GLY A 78 -12.33 14.02 -2.98
C GLY A 78 -13.78 14.26 -2.59
#